data_AF-A0A7V8CXZ1-F1
#
_entry.id   AF-A0A7V8CXZ1-F1
#
_cell.length_a   1.000
_cell.length_b   1.000
_cell.length_c   1.000
_cell.angle_alpha   90.00
_cell.angle_beta   90.00
_cell.angle_gamma   90.00
#
_symmetry.space_group_name_H-M   'P 1'
#
loop_
_entity.id
_entity.type
_entity.pdbx_description
1 polymer ?
#
loop_
_entity_poly.entity_id
_entity_poly.type
_entity_poly.pdbx_seq_one_letter_code
_entity_poly.pdbx_strand_id
1 'polypeptide(L)'
;MSYDYTDQDTERARASEHAAYQAPQPLTHVSADRQRLWAILLMIGGGVLLAGRLFFGASESIGLFGLLDGIDLRGSIFFSMVSSCFLFFGLWKRIYGLIIPGSIIGGFALAVTFAQLLGGAGFFFGMSVGFFALMFLGQMLFQQRSSWPAIPGTILLLFSMFIASMQMPMLMGGMTLLIPVAIVAAGFYLGFGRHD
;
A
#
# COMPACT_ATOMS: atom_id res chain seq x y z
N MET A 1 -24.62 -11.00 33.23
CA MET A 1 -23.68 -10.44 34.21
C MET A 1 -23.37 -9.02 33.77
N SER A 2 -23.94 -8.02 34.43
CA SER A 2 -23.67 -6.59 34.18
C SER A 2 -22.35 -6.27 34.88
N TYR A 3 -21.34 -5.84 34.14
CA TYR A 3 -20.13 -5.30 34.74
C TYR A 3 -20.46 -3.89 35.22
N ASP A 4 -20.69 -3.73 36.53
CA ASP A 4 -20.83 -2.41 37.15
C ASP A 4 -19.49 -1.70 37.05
N TYR A 5 -19.38 -0.81 36.07
CA TYR A 5 -18.29 0.13 35.97
C TYR A 5 -18.36 1.04 37.19
N THR A 6 -17.34 0.95 38.04
CA THR A 6 -17.26 1.81 39.22
C THR A 6 -16.87 3.22 38.79
N ASP A 7 -17.33 4.23 39.51
CA ASP A 7 -16.94 5.64 39.25
C ASP A 7 -15.40 5.79 39.27
N GLN A 8 -14.73 4.94 40.04
CA GLN A 8 -13.26 4.90 40.13
C GLN A 8 -12.57 4.46 38.82
N ASP A 9 -13.21 3.60 38.02
CA ASP A 9 -12.69 3.18 36.72
C ASP A 9 -12.85 4.27 35.67
N THR A 10 -13.94 5.04 35.74
CA THR A 10 -14.13 6.21 34.86
C THR A 10 -13.16 7.34 35.19
N GLU A 11 -12.84 7.56 36.47
CA GLU A 11 -11.81 8.51 36.88
C GLU A 11 -10.40 8.09 36.46
N ARG A 12 -10.06 6.79 36.54
CA ARG A 12 -8.79 6.27 36.02
C ARG A 12 -8.66 6.45 34.51
N ALA A 13 -9.74 6.20 33.76
CA ALA A 13 -9.76 6.42 32.31
C ALA A 13 -9.54 7.91 31.99
N ARG A 14 -10.25 8.81 32.67
CA ARG A 14 -10.13 10.27 32.48
C ARG A 14 -8.74 10.79 32.87
N ALA A 15 -8.13 10.23 33.93
CA ALA A 15 -6.76 10.55 34.32
C ALA A 15 -5.73 10.05 33.29
N SER A 16 -5.96 8.88 32.69
CA SER A 16 -5.09 8.35 31.64
C SER A 16 -5.17 9.16 30.34
N GLU A 17 -6.35 9.69 30.00
CA GLU A 17 -6.53 10.60 28.88
C GLU A 17 -5.82 11.93 29.14
N HIS A 18 -5.99 12.53 30.33
CA HIS A 18 -5.27 13.74 30.69
C HIS A 18 -3.74 13.56 30.71
N ALA A 19 -3.25 12.39 31.15
CA ALA A 19 -1.83 12.06 31.09
C ALA A 19 -1.33 11.90 29.64
N ALA A 20 -2.14 11.36 28.73
CA ALA A 20 -1.79 11.24 27.32
C ALA A 20 -1.70 12.60 26.60
N TYR A 21 -2.46 13.61 27.04
CA TYR A 21 -2.35 14.98 26.52
C TYR A 21 -1.20 15.79 27.14
N GLN A 22 -0.74 15.44 28.35
CA GLN A 22 0.31 16.18 29.06
C GLN A 22 1.71 15.57 28.94
N ALA A 23 1.84 14.29 28.59
CA ALA A 23 3.14 13.69 28.33
C ALA A 23 3.70 14.26 27.02
N PRO A 24 4.82 15.01 27.02
CA PRO A 24 5.54 15.30 25.80
C PRO A 24 5.98 13.95 25.26
N GLN A 25 5.43 13.52 24.12
CA GLN A 25 5.94 12.33 23.46
C GLN A 25 7.45 12.56 23.25
N PRO A 26 8.32 11.66 23.72
CA PRO A 26 9.74 11.80 23.46
C PRO A 26 9.90 11.76 21.94
N LEU A 27 10.20 12.92 21.36
CA LEU A 27 10.65 13.06 19.98
C LEU A 27 11.88 12.17 19.87
N THR A 28 11.69 10.96 19.36
CA THR A 28 12.77 10.08 18.93
C THR A 28 13.57 10.90 17.93
N HIS A 29 14.71 11.40 18.39
CA HIS A 29 15.61 12.24 17.61
C HIS A 29 16.32 11.31 16.61
N VAL A 30 15.59 10.92 15.57
CA VAL A 30 16.15 10.23 14.42
C VAL A 30 17.19 11.19 13.83
N SER A 31 18.44 10.73 13.71
CA SER A 31 19.52 11.47 13.05
C SER A 31 18.99 12.07 11.74
N ALA A 32 18.84 13.39 11.70
CA ALA A 32 18.22 14.12 10.60
C ALA A 32 18.87 13.82 9.23
N ASP A 33 20.13 13.39 9.26
CA ASP A 33 20.93 13.06 8.07
C ASP A 33 20.43 11.83 7.32
N ARG A 34 20.01 10.76 8.01
CA ARG A 34 19.54 9.54 7.34
C ARG A 34 18.20 9.78 6.63
N GLN A 35 17.32 10.56 7.25
CA GLN A 35 16.02 10.92 6.66
C GLN A 35 16.17 11.92 5.49
N ARG A 36 17.15 12.83 5.55
CA ARG A 36 17.46 13.75 4.43
C ARG A 36 17.93 13.02 3.18
N LEU A 37 18.80 12.03 3.32
CA LEU A 37 19.31 11.24 2.18
C LEU A 37 18.20 10.51 1.42
N TRP A 38 17.24 9.91 2.13
CA TRP A 38 16.12 9.21 1.50
C TRP A 38 15.11 10.17 0.87
N ALA A 39 14.84 11.31 1.51
CA ALA A 39 13.98 12.34 0.93
C ALA A 39 14.55 12.89 -0.39
N ILE A 40 15.87 13.09 -0.46
CA ILE A 40 16.58 13.52 -1.67
C ILE A 40 16.50 12.44 -2.75
N LEU A 41 16.74 11.17 -2.41
CA LEU A 41 16.65 10.04 -3.36
C LEU A 41 15.24 9.90 -3.95
N LEU A 42 14.19 10.05 -3.14
CA LEU A 42 12.79 10.00 -3.61
C LEU A 42 12.41 11.22 -4.47
N MET A 43 12.91 12.41 -4.13
CA MET A 43 12.73 13.63 -4.94
C MET A 43 13.41 13.50 -6.30
N ILE A 44 14.64 12.97 -6.34
CA ILE A 44 15.38 12.75 -7.58
C ILE A 44 14.71 11.64 -8.40
N GLY A 45 14.33 10.52 -7.80
CA GLY A 45 13.63 9.43 -8.50
C GLY A 45 12.28 9.86 -9.07
N GLY A 46 11.47 10.56 -8.28
CA GLY A 46 10.19 11.12 -8.74
C GLY A 46 10.36 12.21 -9.79
N GLY A 47 11.38 13.08 -9.64
CA GLY A 47 11.70 14.15 -10.57
C GLY A 47 12.19 13.64 -11.93
N VAL A 48 13.02 12.59 -11.95
CA VAL A 48 13.49 11.96 -13.20
C VAL A 48 12.34 11.26 -13.93
N LEU A 49 11.41 10.62 -13.20
CA LEU A 49 10.21 10.02 -13.81
C LEU A 49 9.25 11.08 -14.38
N LEU A 50 9.09 12.21 -13.69
CA LEU A 50 8.26 13.32 -14.15
C LEU A 50 8.90 14.06 -15.35
N ALA A 51 10.22 14.31 -15.29
CA ALA A 51 10.97 14.94 -16.37
C ALA A 51 11.03 14.03 -17.61
N GLY A 52 11.19 12.72 -17.42
CA GLY A 52 11.07 11.74 -18.51
C GLY A 52 9.74 11.86 -19.23
N ARG A 53 8.64 12.05 -18.50
CA ARG A 53 7.29 12.21 -19.06
C ARG A 53 7.08 13.54 -19.78
N LEU A 54 7.63 14.64 -19.26
CA LEU A 54 7.46 15.98 -19.83
C LEU A 54 8.36 16.23 -21.05
N PHE A 55 9.59 15.71 -21.05
CA PHE A 55 10.56 15.92 -22.13
C PHE A 55 10.44 14.89 -23.27
N PHE A 56 10.06 13.64 -22.98
CA PHE A 56 9.94 12.58 -24.00
C PHE A 56 8.49 12.27 -24.39
N GLY A 57 7.49 12.93 -23.79
CA GLY A 57 6.08 12.77 -24.15
C GLY A 57 5.64 13.42 -25.46
N ALA A 58 6.55 14.12 -26.17
CA ALA A 58 6.23 14.83 -27.42
C ALA A 58 7.07 14.38 -28.64
N SER A 59 8.07 13.51 -28.46
CA SER A 59 8.84 12.98 -29.58
C SER A 59 9.04 11.48 -29.41
N GLU A 60 8.70 10.76 -30.48
CA GLU A 60 8.54 9.32 -30.59
C GLU A 60 9.63 8.54 -29.83
N SER A 61 9.25 7.93 -28.70
CA SER A 61 10.17 7.12 -27.90
C SER A 61 10.04 5.64 -28.26
N ILE A 62 11.01 5.18 -29.03
CA ILE A 62 11.38 3.77 -29.16
C ILE A 62 11.81 3.29 -27.77
N GLY A 63 10.99 2.43 -27.14
CA GLY A 63 11.32 1.70 -25.91
C GLY A 63 10.33 1.93 -24.76
N LEU A 64 9.73 0.84 -24.25
CA LEU A 64 8.78 0.70 -23.10
C LEU A 64 7.54 1.63 -23.06
N PHE A 65 7.65 2.86 -23.54
CA PHE A 65 6.60 3.88 -23.57
C PHE A 65 5.69 3.81 -24.79
N GLY A 66 6.15 3.24 -25.91
CA GLY A 66 5.27 2.83 -27.02
C GLY A 66 4.27 1.72 -26.65
N LEU A 67 4.52 1.01 -25.54
CA LEU A 67 3.59 0.03 -24.96
C LEU A 67 2.41 0.70 -24.21
N LEU A 68 2.52 2.01 -23.93
CA LEU A 68 1.47 2.82 -23.32
C LEU A 68 0.63 3.56 -24.38
N ASP A 69 0.97 3.43 -25.66
CA ASP A 69 0.22 4.04 -26.75
C ASP A 69 -1.11 3.30 -26.92
N GLY A 70 -2.22 3.96 -26.60
CA GLY A 70 -3.57 3.36 -26.53
C GLY A 70 -4.11 3.08 -25.12
N ILE A 71 -3.35 3.36 -24.05
CA ILE A 71 -3.81 3.20 -22.67
C ILE A 71 -4.54 4.48 -22.21
N ASP A 72 -5.80 4.34 -21.80
CA ASP A 72 -6.57 5.44 -21.21
C ASP A 72 -6.07 5.73 -19.79
N LEU A 73 -5.11 6.65 -19.71
CA LEU A 73 -4.47 7.08 -18.47
C LEU A 73 -5.28 8.14 -17.71
N ARG A 74 -6.45 8.59 -18.20
CA ARG A 74 -7.20 9.69 -17.56
C ARG A 74 -7.54 9.38 -16.11
N GLY A 75 -8.01 8.16 -15.86
CA GLY A 75 -8.32 7.67 -14.52
C GLY A 75 -7.08 7.63 -13.63
N SER A 76 -5.99 7.02 -14.09
CA SER A 76 -4.77 6.91 -13.28
C SER A 76 -4.11 8.26 -12.99
N ILE A 77 -4.18 9.22 -13.92
CA ILE A 77 -3.68 10.58 -13.71
C ILE A 77 -4.48 11.29 -12.60
N PHE A 78 -5.81 11.20 -12.64
CA PHE A 78 -6.67 11.78 -11.61
C PHE A 78 -6.35 11.22 -10.22
N PHE A 79 -6.32 9.89 -10.08
CA PHE A 79 -5.99 9.27 -8.80
C PHE A 79 -4.57 9.57 -8.36
N SER A 80 -3.61 9.63 -9.29
CA SER A 80 -2.23 10.03 -8.98
C SER A 80 -2.13 11.47 -8.47
N MET A 81 -2.93 12.40 -8.99
CA MET A 81 -2.99 13.78 -8.48
C MET A 81 -3.60 13.85 -7.08
N VAL A 82 -4.68 13.11 -6.83
CA VAL A 82 -5.28 13.07 -5.48
C VAL A 82 -4.31 12.43 -4.49
N SER A 83 -3.69 11.30 -4.86
CA SER A 83 -2.66 10.63 -4.09
C SER A 83 -1.49 11.56 -3.75
N SER A 84 -1.02 12.36 -4.70
CA SER A 84 0.13 13.25 -4.48
C SER A 84 -0.18 14.34 -3.46
N CYS A 85 -1.42 14.85 -3.41
CA CYS A 85 -1.85 15.78 -2.37
C CYS A 85 -1.76 15.15 -0.97
N PHE A 86 -2.29 13.95 -0.78
CA PHE A 86 -2.23 13.24 0.51
C PHE A 86 -0.79 12.92 0.92
N LEU A 87 0.01 12.41 0.00
CA LEU A 87 1.42 12.10 0.26
C LEU A 87 2.20 13.37 0.56
N PHE A 88 1.98 14.47 -0.15
CA PHE A 88 2.64 15.75 0.10
C PHE A 88 2.37 16.24 1.52
N PHE A 89 1.10 16.35 1.93
CA PHE A 89 0.76 16.82 3.28
C PHE A 89 1.19 15.83 4.36
N GLY A 90 1.02 14.52 4.11
CA GLY A 90 1.45 13.47 5.03
C GLY A 90 2.96 13.49 5.27
N LEU A 91 3.76 13.72 4.23
CA LEU A 91 5.22 13.82 4.33
C LEU A 91 5.66 15.16 4.93
N TRP A 92 5.05 16.27 4.50
CA TRP A 92 5.42 17.61 4.96
C TRP A 92 5.14 17.80 6.44
N LYS A 93 3.94 17.42 6.91
CA LYS A 93 3.54 17.53 8.31
C LYS A 93 3.89 16.29 9.14
N ARG A 94 4.52 15.27 8.53
CA ARG A 94 4.78 13.97 9.16
C ARG A 94 3.53 13.39 9.84
N ILE A 95 2.40 13.37 9.14
CA ILE A 95 1.15 12.76 9.62
C ILE A 95 0.97 11.41 8.92
N TYR A 96 1.25 10.31 9.64
CA TYR A 96 1.12 8.96 9.11
C TYR A 96 -0.30 8.63 8.62
N GLY A 97 -1.33 9.18 9.29
CA GLY A 97 -2.72 8.99 8.90
C GLY A 97 -3.06 9.46 7.48
N LEU A 98 -2.32 10.42 6.92
CA LEU A 98 -2.51 10.87 5.53
C LEU A 98 -1.75 10.00 4.51
N ILE A 99 -0.74 9.25 4.96
CA ILE A 99 0.01 8.33 4.09
C ILE A 99 -0.86 7.12 3.73
N ILE A 100 -1.73 6.67 4.64
CA ILE A 100 -2.64 5.54 4.40
C ILE A 100 -3.52 5.77 3.15
N PRO A 101 -4.37 6.82 3.09
CA PRO A 101 -5.17 7.08 1.89
C PRO A 101 -4.30 7.45 0.70
N GLY A 102 -3.17 8.15 0.89
CA GLY A 102 -2.24 8.47 -0.19
C GLY A 102 -1.70 7.23 -0.89
N SER A 103 -1.13 6.28 -0.15
CA SER A 103 -0.58 5.04 -0.70
C SER A 103 -1.64 4.13 -1.32
N ILE A 104 -2.86 4.07 -0.75
CA ILE A 104 -3.97 3.29 -1.30
C ILE A 104 -4.45 3.89 -2.63
N ILE A 105 -4.67 5.22 -2.68
CA ILE A 105 -5.11 5.91 -3.90
C ILE A 105 -4.01 5.85 -4.97
N GLY A 106 -2.73 5.96 -4.58
CA GLY A 106 -1.59 5.77 -5.48
C GLY A 106 -1.51 4.33 -6.04
N GLY A 107 -1.74 3.33 -5.19
CA GLY A 107 -1.90 1.93 -5.62
C GLY A 107 -3.08 1.74 -6.57
N PHE A 108 -4.20 2.42 -6.33
CA PHE A 108 -5.35 2.42 -7.22
C PHE A 108 -5.05 3.05 -8.58
N ALA A 109 -4.27 4.14 -8.61
CA ALA A 109 -3.79 4.73 -9.87
C ALA A 109 -2.98 3.71 -10.69
N LEU A 110 -2.08 2.97 -10.03
CA LEU A 110 -1.34 1.88 -10.68
C LEU A 110 -2.28 0.74 -11.11
N ALA A 111 -3.26 0.37 -10.28
CA ALA A 111 -4.24 -0.67 -10.57
C ALA A 111 -5.02 -0.39 -11.85
N VAL A 112 -5.46 0.87 -12.03
CA VAL A 112 -6.16 1.30 -13.24
C VAL A 112 -5.26 1.21 -14.47
N THR A 113 -3.99 1.59 -14.36
CA THR A 113 -3.03 1.46 -15.48
C THR A 113 -2.76 0.00 -15.80
N PHE A 114 -2.40 -0.81 -14.82
CA PHE A 114 -2.09 -2.23 -15.04
C PHE A 114 -3.30 -3.05 -15.45
N ALA A 115 -4.52 -2.66 -15.08
CA ALA A 115 -5.73 -3.35 -15.52
C ALA A 115 -5.90 -3.35 -17.05
N GLN A 116 -5.39 -2.32 -17.73
CA GLN A 116 -5.42 -2.25 -19.19
C GLN A 116 -4.35 -3.14 -19.84
N LEU A 117 -3.22 -3.39 -19.16
CA LEU A 117 -2.15 -4.27 -19.66
C LEU A 117 -2.37 -5.75 -19.33
N LEU A 118 -2.86 -6.05 -18.12
CA LEU A 118 -2.89 -7.40 -17.53
C LEU A 118 -4.33 -7.88 -17.23
N GLY A 119 -5.33 -7.16 -17.74
CA GLY A 119 -6.74 -7.41 -17.42
C GLY A 119 -7.03 -7.36 -15.92
N GLY A 120 -7.91 -8.23 -15.44
CA GLY A 120 -8.28 -8.29 -14.02
C GLY A 120 -7.11 -8.49 -13.05
N ALA A 121 -6.03 -9.18 -13.47
CA ALA A 121 -4.85 -9.41 -12.63
C ALA A 121 -4.09 -8.10 -12.32
N GLY A 122 -4.05 -7.17 -13.28
CA GLY A 122 -3.36 -5.89 -13.13
C GLY A 122 -3.97 -4.99 -12.05
N PHE A 123 -5.29 -5.04 -11.88
CA PHE A 123 -5.98 -4.31 -10.84
C PHE A 123 -5.50 -4.73 -9.43
N PHE A 124 -5.55 -6.03 -9.16
CA PHE A 124 -5.13 -6.58 -7.86
C PHE A 124 -3.62 -6.38 -7.62
N PHE A 125 -2.81 -6.47 -8.69
CA PHE A 125 -1.39 -6.17 -8.62
C PHE A 125 -1.11 -4.74 -8.17
N GLY A 126 -1.71 -3.75 -8.83
CA GLY A 126 -1.50 -2.34 -8.50
C GLY A 126 -1.95 -1.98 -7.08
N MET A 127 -3.08 -2.53 -6.64
CA MET A 127 -3.55 -2.36 -5.26
C MET A 127 -2.58 -2.99 -4.24
N SER A 128 -2.06 -4.18 -4.52
CA SER A 128 -1.03 -4.83 -3.70
C SER A 128 0.22 -3.93 -3.56
N VAL A 129 0.68 -3.32 -4.65
CA VAL A 129 1.80 -2.37 -4.64
C VAL A 129 1.50 -1.17 -3.72
N GLY A 130 0.27 -0.65 -3.71
CA GLY A 130 -0.13 0.43 -2.80
C GLY A 130 0.00 0.06 -1.32
N PHE A 131 -0.43 -1.15 -0.95
CA PHE A 131 -0.31 -1.65 0.43
C PHE A 131 1.14 -1.91 0.85
N PHE A 132 1.97 -2.48 -0.03
CA PHE A 132 3.39 -2.64 0.26
C PHE A 132 4.13 -1.31 0.32
N ALA A 133 3.75 -0.34 -0.53
CA ALA A 133 4.27 1.02 -0.47
C ALA A 133 3.92 1.67 0.87
N LEU A 134 2.69 1.49 1.38
CA LEU A 134 2.29 1.96 2.72
C LEU A 134 3.16 1.36 3.83
N MET A 135 3.37 0.04 3.80
CA MET A 135 4.23 -0.64 4.78
C MET A 135 5.65 -0.09 4.76
N PHE A 136 6.23 0.06 3.57
CA PHE A 136 7.59 0.53 3.39
C PHE A 136 7.75 2.01 3.77
N LEU A 137 6.83 2.89 3.34
CA LEU A 137 6.82 4.29 3.74
C LEU A 137 6.62 4.44 5.25
N GLY A 138 5.71 3.67 5.85
CA GLY A 138 5.45 3.67 7.28
C GLY A 138 6.69 3.29 8.09
N GLN A 139 7.36 2.21 7.69
CA GLN A 139 8.57 1.77 8.37
C GLN A 139 9.75 2.73 8.15
N MET A 140 9.96 3.21 6.92
CA MET A 140 11.12 4.03 6.58
C MET A 140 11.04 5.47 7.10
N LEU A 141 9.87 6.10 6.98
CA LEU A 141 9.72 7.54 7.25
C LEU A 141 9.07 7.81 8.61
N PHE A 142 8.24 6.89 9.11
CA PHE A 142 7.47 7.07 10.33
C PHE A 142 7.85 6.08 11.45
N GLN A 143 8.80 5.18 11.19
CA GLN A 143 9.20 4.09 12.10
C GLN A 143 8.03 3.22 12.58
N GLN A 144 6.90 3.24 11.86
CA GLN A 144 5.72 2.46 12.19
C GLN A 144 5.93 1.03 11.71
N ARG A 145 6.16 0.12 12.66
CA ARG A 145 6.27 -1.31 12.40
C ARG A 145 4.89 -1.95 12.50
N SER A 146 4.05 -1.67 11.51
CA SER A 146 2.74 -2.32 11.40
C SER A 146 2.77 -3.33 10.25
N SER A 147 2.47 -4.59 10.56
CA SER A 147 2.27 -5.65 9.58
C SER A 147 0.90 -5.59 8.91
N TRP A 148 0.00 -4.70 9.37
CA TRP A 148 -1.36 -4.59 8.86
C TRP A 148 -1.44 -4.43 7.33
N PRO A 149 -0.63 -3.59 6.66
CA PRO A 149 -0.70 -3.46 5.20
C PRO A 149 -0.21 -4.71 4.46
N ALA A 150 0.63 -5.54 5.09
CA ALA A 150 1.14 -6.76 4.46
C ALA A 150 0.03 -7.78 4.21
N ILE A 151 -0.94 -7.89 5.12
CA ILE A 151 -2.04 -8.87 5.00
C ILE A 151 -2.85 -8.66 3.71
N PRO A 152 -3.49 -7.49 3.47
CA PRO A 152 -4.21 -7.25 2.22
C PRO A 152 -3.25 -7.22 1.02
N GLY A 153 -2.04 -6.67 1.16
CA GLY A 153 -1.04 -6.64 0.09
C GLY A 153 -0.71 -8.04 -0.45
N THR A 154 -0.40 -8.99 0.44
CA THR A 154 -0.08 -10.37 0.07
C THR A 154 -1.30 -11.10 -0.50
N ILE A 155 -2.49 -10.93 0.07
CA ILE A 155 -3.73 -11.55 -0.47
C ILE A 155 -3.99 -11.06 -1.89
N LEU A 156 -3.92 -9.75 -2.13
CA LEU A 156 -4.13 -9.14 -3.45
C LEU A 156 -3.06 -9.59 -4.45
N LEU A 157 -1.81 -9.72 -4.00
CA LEU A 157 -0.72 -10.21 -4.84
C LEU A 157 -0.95 -11.67 -5.27
N LEU A 158 -1.30 -12.54 -4.32
CA LEU A 158 -1.60 -13.95 -4.61
C LEU A 158 -2.79 -14.07 -5.56
N PHE A 159 -3.83 -13.27 -5.34
CA PHE A 159 -5.00 -13.26 -6.21
C PHE A 159 -4.68 -12.75 -7.61
N SER A 160 -3.84 -11.73 -7.72
CA SER A 160 -3.30 -11.25 -9.00
C SER A 160 -2.55 -12.34 -9.75
N MET A 161 -1.62 -13.04 -9.07
CA MET A 161 -0.87 -14.17 -9.64
C MET A 161 -1.79 -15.32 -10.07
N PHE A 162 -2.81 -15.63 -9.26
CA PHE A 162 -3.82 -16.62 -9.60
C PHE A 162 -4.56 -16.23 -10.89
N ILE A 163 -5.12 -15.02 -10.98
CA ILE A 163 -5.82 -14.56 -12.18
C ILE A 163 -4.88 -14.54 -13.40
N ALA A 164 -3.64 -14.09 -13.22
CA ALA A 164 -2.65 -14.10 -14.30
C ALA A 164 -2.38 -15.52 -14.81
N SER A 165 -2.29 -16.51 -13.90
CA SER A 165 -2.16 -17.93 -14.28
C SER A 165 -3.38 -18.47 -15.02
N MET A 166 -4.57 -17.92 -14.71
CA MET A 166 -5.85 -18.24 -15.38
C MET A 166 -6.06 -17.51 -16.70
N GLN A 167 -5.11 -16.71 -17.16
CA GLN A 167 -5.16 -16.13 -18.50
C GLN A 167 -4.27 -16.92 -19.49
N MET A 168 -3.54 -17.92 -19.01
CA MET A 168 -2.70 -18.80 -19.83
C MET A 168 -3.54 -19.99 -20.38
N PRO A 169 -3.62 -20.19 -21.71
CA PRO A 169 -4.55 -21.16 -22.32
C PRO A 169 -4.32 -22.66 -22.01
N MET A 170 -3.19 -23.05 -21.40
CA MET A 170 -2.69 -24.42 -21.51
C MET A 170 -2.91 -25.35 -20.28
N LEU A 171 -3.39 -24.85 -19.13
CA LEU A 171 -3.41 -25.61 -17.86
C LEU A 171 -4.70 -25.44 -16.99
N MET A 172 -5.79 -24.92 -17.56
CA MET A 172 -6.86 -24.27 -16.76
C MET A 172 -8.01 -25.13 -16.21
N GLY A 173 -8.23 -26.35 -16.68
CA GLY A 173 -9.47 -27.07 -16.31
C GLY A 173 -9.51 -27.54 -14.85
N GLY A 174 -8.43 -28.11 -14.34
CA GLY A 174 -8.41 -28.80 -13.04
C GLY A 174 -7.75 -28.02 -11.90
N MET A 175 -6.76 -27.17 -12.18
CA MET A 175 -5.99 -26.47 -11.14
C MET A 175 -6.75 -25.29 -10.51
N THR A 176 -7.67 -24.67 -11.26
CA THR A 176 -8.55 -23.56 -10.81
C THR A 176 -9.38 -23.91 -9.59
N LEU A 177 -9.88 -25.15 -9.50
CA LEU A 177 -10.71 -25.63 -8.40
C LEU A 177 -9.86 -26.20 -7.26
N LEU A 178 -8.73 -26.84 -7.56
CA LEU A 178 -7.88 -27.49 -6.56
C LEU A 178 -7.12 -26.50 -5.67
N ILE A 179 -6.63 -25.38 -6.23
CA ILE A 179 -5.82 -24.40 -5.48
C ILE A 179 -6.60 -23.74 -4.32
N PRO A 180 -7.78 -23.13 -4.54
CA PRO A 180 -8.53 -22.51 -3.44
C PRO A 180 -8.96 -23.53 -2.39
N VAL A 181 -9.34 -24.76 -2.80
CA VAL A 181 -9.68 -25.84 -1.86
C VAL A 181 -8.47 -26.27 -1.04
N ALA A 182 -7.29 -26.38 -1.66
CA ALA A 182 -6.04 -26.71 -0.97
C ALA A 182 -5.59 -25.60 -0.01
N ILE A 183 -5.77 -24.32 -0.36
CA ILE A 183 -5.46 -23.19 0.53
C ILE A 183 -6.40 -23.17 1.74
N VAL A 184 -7.69 -23.41 1.53
CA VAL A 184 -8.66 -23.53 2.64
C VAL A 184 -8.33 -24.73 3.52
N ALA A 185 -8.02 -25.88 2.93
CA ALA A 185 -7.61 -27.08 3.68
C ALA A 185 -6.30 -26.88 4.46
N ALA A 186 -5.32 -26.18 3.88
CA ALA A 186 -4.07 -25.81 4.55
C ALA A 186 -4.31 -24.81 5.69
N GLY A 187 -5.21 -23.85 5.50
CA GLY A 187 -5.65 -22.92 6.55
C GLY A 187 -6.31 -23.65 7.71
N PHE A 188 -7.19 -24.62 7.44
CA PHE A 188 -7.76 -25.49 8.47
C PHE A 188 -6.69 -26.33 9.16
N TYR A 189 -5.81 -26.97 8.41
CA TYR A 189 -4.75 -27.82 8.96
C TYR A 189 -3.78 -27.06 9.88
N LEU A 190 -3.35 -25.86 9.46
CA LEU A 190 -2.48 -24.99 10.27
C LEU A 190 -3.23 -24.33 11.44
N GLY A 191 -4.54 -24.10 11.30
CA GLY A 191 -5.40 -23.58 12.36
C GLY A 191 -5.64 -24.58 13.49
N PHE A 192 -5.84 -25.86 13.17
CA PHE A 192 -6.00 -26.93 14.15
C PHE A 192 -4.68 -27.36 14.82
N GLY A 193 -3.53 -27.09 14.21
CA GLY A 193 -2.21 -27.37 14.78
C GLY A 193 -1.71 -26.36 15.82
N ARG A 194 -2.47 -25.31 16.12
CA ARG A 194 -2.14 -24.29 17.14
C ARG A 194 -2.85 -24.59 18.46
N HIS A 195 -2.53 -25.73 19.06
CA HIS A 195 -2.67 -25.92 20.49
C HIS A 195 -1.29 -26.24 21.03
N ASP A 196 -0.56 -25.17 21.38
CA ASP A 196 0.49 -25.09 22.38
C ASP A 196 0.64 -23.61 22.79
#